data_AF-A0A800DRF9-F1
#
_entry.id   AF-A0A800DRF9-F1
#
_cell.length_a   1.000
_cell.length_b   1.000
_cell.length_c   1.000
_cell.angle_alpha   90.00
_cell.angle_beta   90.00
_cell.angle_gamma   90.00
#
_symmetry.space_group_name_H-M   'P 1'
#
loop_
_entity.id
_entity.type
_entity.pdbx_description
1 polymer ?
#
loop_
_entity_poly.entity_id
_entity_poly.type
_entity_poly.pdbx_seq_one_letter_code
_entity_poly.pdbx_strand_id
1 'polypeptide(L)'
;MKNAANSSGDFSSQEDIAVATAIVPPNSRSWVTFAFDIPAHSYLVWLPPTEGIGWCFSNSEPMGADRQECLPYGVSWTKGKGTYCFRLYPPSLPYSGQNVVNGVSRPEENQPNIWISDPKQPLPQYIELDLDEPTEFNAVYLTFDTNLDKMATKGAVPQCAKDYSLYYDKNGEWVRLLSEKDNYHRRRKHTFNAIKTSKLRVQVEATNGADTARIYEVRVYCE
;
A
#
# COMPACT_ATOMS: atom_id res chain seq x y z
N MET A 1 -6.04 15.97 -17.60
CA MET A 1 -6.04 15.38 -16.24
C MET A 1 -7.40 15.67 -15.67
N LYS A 2 -8.06 14.63 -15.15
CA LYS A 2 -9.41 14.76 -14.59
C LYS A 2 -9.38 14.47 -13.10
N ASN A 3 -10.28 15.10 -12.36
CA ASN A 3 -10.59 14.65 -11.02
C ASN A 3 -11.34 13.32 -11.14
N ALA A 4 -10.84 12.26 -10.50
CA ALA A 4 -11.68 11.10 -10.28
C ALA A 4 -12.68 11.51 -9.18
N ALA A 5 -13.93 11.78 -9.55
CA ALA A 5 -14.94 12.25 -8.62
C ALA A 5 -15.31 11.15 -7.61
N ASN A 6 -15.55 11.53 -6.35
CA ASN A 6 -16.17 10.84 -5.19
C ASN A 6 -15.80 9.37 -4.83
N SER A 7 -15.17 8.57 -5.70
CA SER A 7 -14.80 7.16 -5.47
C SER A 7 -13.74 6.68 -6.47
N SER A 8 -12.80 5.79 -6.08
CA SER A 8 -11.94 5.14 -7.09
C SER A 8 -12.75 4.31 -8.08
N GLY A 9 -12.42 4.42 -9.36
CA GLY A 9 -13.12 3.71 -10.43
C GLY A 9 -14.16 4.54 -11.17
N ASP A 10 -14.48 5.76 -10.71
CA ASP A 10 -15.31 6.68 -11.49
C ASP A 10 -14.48 7.40 -12.57
N PHE A 11 -14.64 6.93 -13.80
CA PHE A 11 -14.03 7.52 -15.00
C PHE A 11 -15.07 8.26 -15.87
N SER A 12 -16.26 8.56 -15.31
CA SER A 12 -17.34 9.23 -16.03
C SER A 12 -17.10 10.73 -16.23
N SER A 13 -16.19 11.31 -15.44
CA SER A 13 -15.84 12.74 -15.53
C SER A 13 -15.47 13.13 -16.96
N GLN A 14 -16.17 14.13 -17.49
CA GLN A 14 -15.91 14.68 -18.83
C GLN A 14 -15.03 15.93 -18.80
N GLU A 15 -14.88 16.57 -17.63
CA GLU A 15 -14.14 17.81 -17.47
C GLU A 15 -12.68 17.55 -17.06
N ASP A 16 -11.75 18.15 -17.79
CA ASP A 16 -10.35 18.22 -17.37
C ASP A 16 -10.17 19.31 -16.33
N ILE A 17 -9.62 18.95 -15.18
CA ILE A 17 -9.20 19.89 -14.12
C ILE A 17 -7.84 20.53 -14.43
N ALA A 18 -7.04 19.91 -15.30
CA ALA A 18 -5.74 20.40 -15.73
C ALA A 18 -5.38 19.84 -17.10
N VAL A 19 -4.75 20.66 -17.94
CA VAL A 19 -4.22 20.25 -19.25
C VAL A 19 -2.80 20.78 -19.38
N ALA A 20 -1.90 19.93 -19.89
CA ALA A 20 -0.54 20.29 -20.21
C ALA A 20 -0.11 19.60 -21.51
N THR A 21 0.85 20.19 -22.19
CA THR A 21 1.43 19.66 -23.43
C THR A 21 2.94 19.57 -23.29
N ALA A 22 3.55 18.63 -24.02
CA ALA A 22 4.98 18.47 -24.06
C ALA A 22 5.43 17.92 -25.42
N ILE A 23 6.69 18.17 -25.76
CA ILE A 23 7.28 17.74 -27.03
C ILE A 23 8.23 16.58 -26.75
N VAL A 24 8.08 15.50 -27.52
CA VAL A 24 8.99 14.35 -27.49
C VAL A 24 9.86 14.39 -28.74
N PRO A 25 11.20 14.44 -28.62
CA PRO A 25 12.07 14.38 -29.78
C PRO A 25 11.87 13.09 -30.57
N PRO A 26 11.92 13.12 -31.91
CA PRO A 26 11.82 11.90 -32.72
C PRO A 26 12.96 10.93 -32.40
N ASN A 27 12.69 9.63 -32.55
CA ASN A 27 13.67 8.55 -32.31
C ASN A 27 14.28 8.57 -30.89
N SER A 28 13.52 9.00 -29.89
CA SER A 28 13.98 9.06 -28.50
C SER A 28 13.10 8.23 -27.55
N ARG A 29 13.69 7.88 -26.40
CA ARG A 29 12.99 7.33 -25.24
C ARG A 29 13.39 8.16 -24.02
N SER A 30 12.50 9.04 -23.57
CA SER A 30 12.78 9.97 -22.47
C SER A 30 11.59 10.09 -21.52
N TRP A 31 11.89 10.53 -20.29
CA TRP A 31 10.84 11.01 -19.40
C TRP A 31 10.35 12.36 -19.88
N VAL A 32 9.04 12.57 -19.74
CA VAL A 32 8.37 13.83 -20.03
C VAL A 32 7.70 14.29 -18.74
N THR A 33 7.91 15.56 -18.38
CA THR A 33 7.39 16.12 -17.13
C THR A 33 6.18 16.98 -17.42
N PHE A 34 5.09 16.70 -16.69
CA PHE A 34 3.91 17.56 -16.65
C PHE A 34 3.81 18.13 -15.23
N ALA A 35 3.82 19.45 -15.10
CA ALA A 35 3.71 20.13 -13.81
C ALA A 35 2.24 20.47 -13.56
N PHE A 36 1.70 19.96 -12.45
CA PHE A 36 0.35 20.25 -11.98
C PHE A 36 0.42 20.61 -10.50
N ASP A 37 -0.28 21.67 -10.09
CA ASP A 37 -0.39 22.10 -8.70
C ASP A 37 -1.87 22.11 -8.29
N ILE A 38 -2.47 20.92 -8.29
CA ILE A 38 -3.89 20.73 -7.98
C ILE A 38 -4.01 19.64 -6.94
N PRO A 39 -4.39 19.94 -5.69
CA PRO A 39 -4.56 18.92 -4.67
C PRO A 39 -5.79 18.05 -4.98
N ALA A 40 -5.58 16.73 -4.99
CA ALA A 40 -6.65 15.75 -5.06
C ALA A 40 -6.24 14.46 -4.33
N HIS A 41 -7.24 13.67 -3.91
CA HIS A 41 -7.00 12.36 -3.30
C HIS A 41 -6.56 11.31 -4.32
N SER A 42 -7.05 11.42 -5.56
CA SER A 42 -6.64 10.57 -6.69
C SER A 42 -6.73 11.35 -8.00
N TYR A 43 -5.99 10.91 -9.02
CA TYR A 43 -5.94 11.57 -10.32
C TYR A 43 -6.17 10.57 -11.44
N LEU A 44 -6.97 10.97 -12.43
CA LEU A 44 -7.00 10.31 -13.73
C LEU A 44 -6.11 11.08 -14.70
N VAL A 45 -5.00 10.45 -15.09
CA VAL A 45 -4.09 10.97 -16.12
C VAL A 45 -4.32 10.20 -17.41
N TRP A 46 -4.61 10.93 -18.48
CA TRP A 46 -4.86 10.38 -19.80
C TRP A 46 -4.07 11.18 -20.84
N LEU A 47 -3.71 10.51 -21.93
CA LEU A 47 -3.09 11.12 -23.12
C LEU A 47 -3.88 10.69 -24.35
N PRO A 48 -4.21 11.61 -25.27
CA PRO A 48 -4.85 11.24 -26.53
C PRO A 48 -3.89 10.37 -27.37
N PRO A 49 -4.40 9.40 -28.16
CA PRO A 49 -3.60 8.71 -29.16
C PRO A 49 -2.89 9.72 -30.06
N THR A 50 -1.57 9.63 -30.12
CA THR A 50 -0.73 10.56 -30.90
C THR A 50 0.17 9.72 -31.81
N GLU A 51 0.05 9.93 -33.12
CA GLU A 51 0.81 9.17 -34.11
C GLU A 51 2.33 9.30 -33.87
N GLY A 52 3.04 8.17 -33.92
CA GLY A 52 4.49 8.13 -33.67
C GLY A 52 4.92 8.21 -32.20
N ILE A 53 3.98 8.35 -31.25
CA ILE A 53 4.28 8.39 -29.81
C ILE A 53 3.78 7.12 -29.12
N GLY A 54 4.66 6.48 -28.36
CA GLY A 54 4.33 5.32 -27.52
C GLY A 54 4.56 5.62 -26.05
N TRP A 55 3.67 5.13 -25.18
CA TRP A 55 3.88 5.16 -23.74
C TRP A 55 4.62 3.91 -23.30
N CYS A 56 5.77 4.08 -22.64
CA CYS A 56 6.45 3.00 -21.93
C CYS A 56 5.46 2.25 -21.02
N PHE A 57 5.57 0.92 -20.99
CA PHE A 57 4.70 0.04 -20.24
C PHE A 57 5.51 -0.87 -19.29
N SER A 58 4.92 -1.19 -18.15
CA SER A 58 5.47 -2.11 -17.15
C SER A 58 4.42 -3.14 -16.76
N ASN A 59 4.86 -4.40 -16.57
CA ASN A 59 4.00 -5.45 -16.00
C ASN A 59 3.80 -5.29 -14.47
N SER A 60 4.48 -4.34 -13.83
CA SER A 60 4.31 -4.05 -12.42
C SER A 60 2.99 -3.30 -12.17
N GLU A 61 2.33 -3.61 -11.06
CA GLU A 61 1.09 -2.98 -10.62
C GLU A 61 1.34 -2.39 -9.23
N PRO A 62 1.91 -1.16 -9.14
CA PRO A 62 2.16 -0.52 -7.85
C PRO A 62 0.85 -0.35 -7.07
N MET A 63 0.91 -0.56 -5.76
CA MET A 63 -0.28 -0.46 -4.92
C MET A 63 -0.84 0.97 -4.94
N GLY A 64 -2.13 1.12 -5.29
CA GLY A 64 -2.78 2.42 -5.45
C GLY A 64 -2.62 3.05 -6.84
N ALA A 65 -2.10 2.30 -7.84
CA ALA A 65 -2.04 2.74 -9.22
C ALA A 65 -2.66 1.69 -10.15
N ASP A 66 -3.66 2.10 -10.92
CA ASP A 66 -4.38 1.23 -11.83
C ASP A 66 -4.36 1.79 -13.25
N ARG A 67 -4.21 0.89 -14.23
CA ARG A 67 -4.38 1.18 -15.65
C ARG A 67 -5.79 0.82 -16.06
N GLN A 68 -6.44 1.71 -16.79
CA GLN A 68 -7.81 1.53 -17.26
C GLN A 68 -7.84 1.49 -18.78
N GLU A 69 -8.68 0.62 -19.32
CA GLU A 69 -8.92 0.47 -20.75
C GLU A 69 -10.42 0.69 -21.03
N CYS A 70 -10.73 1.50 -22.03
CA CYS A 70 -12.11 1.69 -22.50
C CYS A 70 -12.40 0.65 -23.59
N LEU A 71 -13.45 -0.16 -23.41
CA LEU A 71 -13.78 -1.20 -24.38
C LEU A 71 -14.38 -0.61 -25.68
N PRO A 72 -14.19 -1.25 -26.84
CA PRO A 72 -14.56 -0.72 -28.17
C PRO A 72 -16.05 -0.41 -28.39
N TYR A 73 -16.93 -0.80 -27.45
CA TYR A 73 -18.37 -0.56 -27.51
C TYR A 73 -18.86 0.48 -26.48
N GLY A 74 -17.92 1.23 -25.89
CA GLY A 74 -18.15 2.59 -25.43
C GLY A 74 -19.20 2.78 -24.33
N VAL A 75 -19.04 2.11 -23.18
CA VAL A 75 -19.53 2.66 -21.88
C VAL A 75 -18.82 2.05 -20.67
N SER A 76 -18.08 0.95 -20.81
CA SER A 76 -17.41 0.30 -19.68
C SER A 76 -15.89 0.45 -19.72
N TRP A 77 -15.38 0.99 -18.61
CA TRP A 77 -13.96 0.96 -18.27
C TRP A 77 -13.64 -0.36 -17.59
N THR A 78 -12.49 -0.95 -17.91
CA THR A 78 -12.00 -2.14 -17.24
C THR A 78 -10.56 -1.97 -16.81
N LYS A 79 -10.21 -2.58 -15.67
CA LYS A 79 -8.85 -2.58 -15.15
C LYS A 79 -7.97 -3.44 -16.06
N GLY A 80 -7.05 -2.79 -16.76
CA GLY A 80 -6.02 -3.47 -17.53
C GLY A 80 -4.90 -3.97 -16.61
N LYS A 81 -4.23 -5.07 -17.00
CA LYS A 81 -3.03 -5.55 -16.30
C LYS A 81 -1.85 -4.59 -16.51
N GLY A 82 -0.96 -4.54 -15.52
CA GLY A 82 0.25 -3.70 -15.57
C GLY A 82 -0.07 -2.20 -15.52
N THR A 83 0.95 -1.38 -15.73
CA THR A 83 0.83 0.08 -15.63
C THR A 83 1.66 0.78 -16.71
N TYR A 84 1.21 1.95 -17.13
CA TYR A 84 2.06 2.82 -17.94
C TYR A 84 3.17 3.40 -17.08
N CYS A 85 4.38 3.54 -17.63
CA CYS A 85 5.52 4.07 -16.87
C CYS A 85 5.24 5.52 -16.48
N PHE A 86 5.12 5.79 -15.18
CA PHE A 86 4.98 7.13 -14.62
C PHE A 86 5.89 7.29 -13.40
N ARG A 87 6.15 8.55 -13.02
CA ARG A 87 6.83 8.91 -11.78
C ARG A 87 6.16 10.16 -11.22
N LEU A 88 5.89 10.16 -9.92
CA LEU A 88 5.38 11.32 -9.20
C LEU A 88 6.53 12.06 -8.52
N TYR A 89 6.48 13.38 -8.58
CA TYR A 89 7.36 14.27 -7.83
C TYR A 89 6.52 15.38 -7.17
N PRO A 90 6.46 15.45 -5.82
CA PRO A 90 7.07 14.50 -4.88
C PRO A 90 6.45 13.09 -4.99
N PRO A 91 7.15 12.04 -4.52
CA PRO A 91 6.57 10.69 -4.47
C PRO A 91 5.28 10.66 -3.63
N SER A 92 4.27 9.91 -4.09
CA SER A 92 3.08 9.63 -3.29
C SER A 92 3.37 8.50 -2.30
N LEU A 93 3.07 8.71 -1.01
CA LEU A 93 3.35 7.77 0.07
C LEU A 93 2.09 7.50 0.93
N PRO A 94 1.02 6.93 0.37
CA PRO A 94 -0.22 6.64 1.11
C PRO A 94 -0.09 5.43 2.06
N TYR A 95 1.14 5.06 2.43
CA TYR A 95 1.48 3.81 3.12
C TYR A 95 1.87 4.02 4.59
N SER A 96 1.29 5.04 5.23
CA SER A 96 1.69 5.46 6.57
C SER A 96 1.24 4.47 7.66
N GLY A 97 1.86 4.57 8.84
CA GLY A 97 1.50 3.70 9.97
C GLY A 97 0.07 3.89 10.47
N GLN A 98 -0.54 5.06 10.27
CA GLN A 98 -1.93 5.33 10.68
C GLN A 98 -2.95 4.40 10.02
N ASN A 99 -2.59 3.82 8.88
CA ASN A 99 -3.45 2.87 8.17
C ASN A 99 -3.70 1.57 8.97
N VAL A 100 -2.86 1.21 9.94
CA VAL A 100 -3.01 -0.08 10.65
C VAL A 100 -4.00 -0.04 11.81
N VAL A 101 -4.43 1.14 12.24
CA VAL A 101 -5.27 1.33 13.45
C VAL A 101 -6.65 1.93 13.16
N ASN A 102 -7.02 2.07 11.89
CA ASN A 102 -8.28 2.72 11.49
C ASN A 102 -9.49 1.77 11.36
N GLY A 103 -9.32 0.49 11.74
CA GLY A 103 -10.38 -0.52 11.70
C GLY A 103 -10.67 -1.11 10.32
N VAL A 104 -9.87 -0.76 9.31
CA VAL A 104 -9.95 -1.31 7.95
C VAL A 104 -8.79 -2.29 7.74
N SER A 105 -9.04 -3.44 7.10
CA SER A 105 -8.08 -4.56 7.03
C SER A 105 -7.71 -4.99 5.60
N ARG A 106 -8.05 -4.17 4.60
CA ARG A 106 -7.79 -4.39 3.18
C ARG A 106 -7.87 -3.04 2.42
N PRO A 107 -7.43 -2.97 1.16
CA PRO A 107 -7.68 -1.78 0.35
C PRO A 107 -9.19 -1.56 0.22
N GLU A 108 -9.61 -0.31 0.38
CA GLU A 108 -11.01 0.13 0.21
C GLU A 108 -11.04 1.24 -0.86
N GLU A 109 -12.26 1.64 -1.28
CA GLU A 109 -12.49 2.44 -2.49
C GLU A 109 -11.64 3.71 -2.62
N ASN A 110 -11.12 4.33 -1.55
CA ASN A 110 -10.36 5.58 -1.68
C ASN A 110 -8.93 5.51 -1.13
N GLN A 111 -8.47 4.33 -0.68
CA GLN A 111 -7.14 4.21 -0.09
C GLN A 111 -6.57 2.80 -0.13
N PRO A 112 -5.25 2.64 -0.34
CA PRO A 112 -4.56 1.36 -0.19
C PRO A 112 -4.73 0.72 1.19
N ASN A 113 -4.96 1.54 2.23
CA ASN A 113 -5.15 1.14 3.62
C ASN A 113 -4.09 0.18 4.13
N ILE A 114 -2.81 0.53 4.00
CA ILE A 114 -1.73 -0.38 4.36
C ILE A 114 -0.54 0.40 4.85
N TRP A 115 0.21 -0.16 5.80
CA TRP A 115 1.56 0.29 6.07
C TRP A 115 2.55 -0.50 5.22
N ILE A 116 3.47 0.19 4.54
CA ILE A 116 4.59 -0.42 3.81
C ILE A 116 5.88 0.20 4.31
N SER A 117 6.85 -0.65 4.66
CA SER A 117 8.16 -0.23 5.14
C SER A 117 8.98 0.46 4.03
N ASP A 118 10.02 1.22 4.41
CA ASP A 118 10.85 1.94 3.42
C ASP A 118 11.60 0.94 2.52
N PRO A 119 11.34 0.89 1.21
CA PRO A 119 12.02 -0.03 0.29
C PRO A 119 13.52 0.26 0.13
N LYS A 120 14.00 1.41 0.60
CA LYS A 120 15.43 1.77 0.56
C LYS A 120 16.21 1.25 1.78
N GLN A 121 15.51 0.70 2.78
CA GLN A 121 16.11 0.18 3.99
C GLN A 121 15.89 -1.34 4.08
N PRO A 122 16.88 -2.11 4.56
CA PRO A 122 16.70 -3.54 4.76
C PRO A 122 15.72 -3.83 5.90
N LEU A 123 15.21 -5.06 5.97
CA LEU A 123 14.57 -5.59 7.17
C LEU A 123 15.64 -5.90 8.25
N PRO A 124 15.29 -5.84 9.55
CA PRO A 124 13.96 -5.62 10.11
C PRO A 124 13.49 -4.17 10.05
N GLN A 125 12.17 -4.00 9.89
CA GLN A 125 11.49 -2.71 10.05
C GLN A 125 10.24 -2.90 10.91
N TYR A 126 9.76 -1.84 11.54
CA TYR A 126 8.69 -1.93 12.53
C TYR A 126 7.67 -0.81 12.41
N ILE A 127 6.49 -1.09 12.98
CA ILE A 127 5.52 -0.08 13.36
C ILE A 127 5.38 -0.07 14.88
N GLU A 128 5.25 1.13 15.43
CA GLU A 128 5.05 1.37 16.86
C GLU A 128 3.66 1.96 17.05
N LEU A 129 2.89 1.37 17.96
CA LEU A 129 1.61 1.86 18.42
C LEU A 129 1.85 2.56 19.74
N ASP A 130 1.52 3.84 19.79
CA ASP A 130 1.34 4.59 21.03
C ASP A 130 -0.12 4.42 21.45
N LEU A 131 -0.35 3.94 22.68
CA LEU A 131 -1.67 3.70 23.25
C LEU A 131 -2.15 4.91 24.08
N ASP A 132 -1.41 6.02 24.05
CA ASP A 132 -1.59 7.26 24.83
C ASP A 132 -1.37 7.08 26.34
N GLU A 133 -1.98 6.06 26.94
CA GLU A 133 -1.87 5.73 28.36
C GLU A 133 -1.54 4.25 28.61
N PRO A 134 -0.94 3.90 29.77
CA PRO A 134 -0.67 2.51 30.13
C PRO A 134 -1.93 1.66 30.16
N THR A 135 -2.10 0.84 29.12
CA THR A 135 -3.26 0.00 28.87
C THR A 135 -2.92 -1.46 29.15
N GLU A 136 -3.82 -2.16 29.85
CA GLU A 136 -3.70 -3.60 30.07
C GLU A 136 -4.34 -4.38 28.92
N PHE A 137 -3.62 -5.35 28.37
CA PHE A 137 -4.11 -6.23 27.31
C PHE A 137 -3.41 -7.58 27.32
N ASN A 138 -4.05 -8.57 26.71
CA ASN A 138 -3.56 -9.96 26.67
C ASN A 138 -3.69 -10.59 25.27
N ALA A 139 -4.19 -9.85 24.28
CA ALA A 139 -4.32 -10.34 22.91
C ALA A 139 -3.96 -9.26 21.87
N VAL A 140 -3.25 -9.69 20.82
CA VAL A 140 -2.90 -8.85 19.65
C VAL A 140 -3.28 -9.59 18.37
N TYR A 141 -4.01 -8.89 17.50
CA TYR A 141 -4.47 -9.41 16.22
C TYR A 141 -3.75 -8.65 15.11
N LEU A 142 -3.21 -9.38 14.15
CA LEU A 142 -2.45 -8.84 13.03
C LEU A 142 -3.08 -9.29 11.71
N THR A 143 -3.18 -8.36 10.76
CA THR A 143 -3.56 -8.64 9.38
C THR A 143 -2.41 -8.25 8.45
N PHE A 144 -1.79 -9.24 7.80
CA PHE A 144 -0.66 -9.08 6.87
C PHE A 144 -1.08 -9.05 5.40
N ASP A 145 -0.21 -8.53 4.54
CA ASP A 145 -0.43 -8.55 3.09
C ASP A 145 -0.25 -9.96 2.51
N THR A 146 -1.34 -10.52 1.99
CA THR A 146 -1.36 -11.80 1.26
C THR A 146 -1.85 -11.61 -0.17
N ASN A 147 -1.76 -10.37 -0.69
CA ASN A 147 -2.09 -10.00 -2.06
C ASN A 147 -3.44 -10.58 -2.52
N LEU A 148 -4.53 -10.04 -1.99
CA LEU A 148 -5.88 -10.54 -2.27
C LEU A 148 -6.28 -10.46 -3.76
N ASP A 149 -5.60 -9.65 -4.55
CA ASP A 149 -5.80 -9.53 -6.00
C ASP A 149 -5.26 -10.73 -6.80
N LYS A 150 -4.37 -11.53 -6.19
CA LYS A 150 -3.74 -12.69 -6.83
C LYS A 150 -4.02 -13.93 -6.02
N MET A 151 -4.73 -14.88 -6.63
CA MET A 151 -4.90 -16.20 -6.03
C MET A 151 -3.52 -16.84 -5.86
N ALA A 152 -3.17 -17.21 -4.62
CA ALA A 152 -1.93 -17.92 -4.34
C ALA A 152 -1.98 -19.29 -5.02
N THR A 153 -1.18 -19.50 -6.06
CA THR A 153 -1.20 -20.76 -6.83
C THR A 153 -0.30 -21.81 -6.22
N LYS A 154 0.84 -21.43 -5.62
CA LYS A 154 1.76 -22.29 -4.85
C LYS A 154 2.55 -21.48 -3.82
N GLY A 155 2.73 -22.05 -2.63
CA GLY A 155 3.58 -21.47 -1.57
C GLY A 155 2.99 -20.22 -0.90
N ALA A 156 3.77 -19.66 0.01
CA ALA A 156 3.42 -18.43 0.72
C ALA A 156 3.50 -17.22 -0.23
N VAL A 157 2.58 -16.27 -0.06
CA VAL A 157 2.58 -15.04 -0.85
C VAL A 157 3.80 -14.20 -0.47
N PRO A 158 4.64 -13.74 -1.42
CA PRO A 158 5.91 -13.07 -1.12
C PRO A 158 5.80 -11.88 -0.16
N GLN A 159 4.69 -11.13 -0.27
CA GLN A 159 4.41 -9.95 0.56
C GLN A 159 4.06 -10.28 2.02
N CYS A 160 3.70 -11.52 2.33
CA CYS A 160 3.27 -11.91 3.66
C CYS A 160 4.47 -11.90 4.61
N ALA A 161 4.31 -11.28 5.78
CA ALA A 161 5.30 -11.31 6.84
C ALA A 161 5.55 -12.77 7.25
N LYS A 162 6.80 -13.19 7.14
CA LYS A 162 7.25 -14.56 7.41
C LYS A 162 7.71 -14.69 8.85
N ASP A 163 8.65 -13.84 9.23
CA ASP A 163 9.18 -13.77 10.58
C ASP A 163 8.86 -12.40 11.15
N TYR A 164 8.24 -12.37 12.32
CA TYR A 164 7.92 -11.13 13.01
C TYR A 164 7.92 -11.32 14.53
N SER A 165 8.13 -10.24 15.25
CA SER A 165 8.12 -10.22 16.72
C SER A 165 7.28 -9.07 17.25
N LEU A 166 6.64 -9.32 18.39
CA LEU A 166 5.98 -8.27 19.16
C LEU A 166 6.87 -7.86 20.32
N TYR A 167 6.98 -6.56 20.54
CA TYR A 167 7.68 -5.99 21.69
C TYR A 167 6.75 -5.03 22.41
N TYR A 168 6.95 -4.90 23.72
CA TYR A 168 6.30 -3.87 24.52
C TYR A 168 7.34 -3.02 25.23
N ASP A 169 7.00 -1.77 25.50
CA ASP A 169 7.86 -0.91 26.30
C ASP A 169 7.69 -1.26 27.79
N LYS A 170 8.83 -1.48 28.45
CA LYS A 170 8.94 -1.64 29.90
C LYS A 170 9.89 -0.58 30.43
N ASN A 171 9.35 0.59 30.77
CA ASN A 171 10.11 1.72 31.32
C ASN A 171 11.21 2.22 30.37
N GLY A 172 10.91 2.35 29.07
CA GLY A 172 11.87 2.79 28.06
C GLY A 172 12.71 1.68 27.43
N GLU A 173 12.57 0.43 27.90
CA GLU A 173 13.23 -0.73 27.32
C GLU A 173 12.24 -1.59 26.51
N TRP A 174 12.63 -1.95 25.28
CA TRP A 174 11.85 -2.85 24.44
C TRP A 174 12.05 -4.30 24.85
N VAL A 175 11.04 -4.89 25.48
CA VAL A 175 11.03 -6.30 25.86
C VAL A 175 10.26 -7.10 24.83
N ARG A 176 10.86 -8.17 24.31
CA ARG A 176 10.18 -9.07 23.36
C ARG A 176 9.08 -9.83 24.07
N LEU A 177 7.86 -9.66 23.59
CA LEU A 177 6.68 -10.37 24.06
C LEU A 177 6.58 -11.76 23.44
N LEU A 178 6.73 -11.85 22.12
CA LEU A 178 6.71 -13.10 21.37
C LEU A 178 7.44 -12.96 20.03
N SER A 179 7.71 -14.10 19.40
CA SER A 179 8.25 -14.18 18.05
C SER A 179 7.52 -15.29 17.29
N GLU A 180 7.15 -15.02 16.05
CA GLU A 180 6.57 -15.98 15.11
C GLU A 180 7.57 -16.21 13.96
N LYS A 181 7.67 -17.46 13.50
CA LYS A 181 8.55 -17.87 12.40
C LYS A 181 7.76 -18.60 11.33
N ASP A 182 8.22 -18.48 10.08
CA ASP A 182 7.65 -19.18 8.92
C ASP A 182 6.13 -18.95 8.71
N ASN A 183 5.62 -17.76 9.07
CA ASN A 183 4.22 -17.39 8.84
C ASN A 183 3.90 -17.23 7.35
N TYR A 184 2.74 -17.75 6.97
CA TYR A 184 2.12 -17.53 5.66
C TYR A 184 0.63 -17.19 5.76
N HIS A 185 0.12 -17.00 6.98
CA HIS A 185 -1.27 -16.67 7.22
C HIS A 185 -1.49 -15.16 7.18
N ARG A 186 -2.58 -14.75 6.53
CA ARG A 186 -3.04 -13.35 6.51
C ARG A 186 -3.33 -12.84 7.92
N ARG A 187 -4.16 -13.57 8.67
CA ARG A 187 -4.61 -13.16 10.00
C ARG A 187 -3.90 -14.01 11.04
N ARG A 188 -3.31 -13.34 12.04
CA ARG A 188 -2.69 -13.97 13.19
C ARG A 188 -3.29 -13.39 14.47
N LYS A 189 -3.71 -14.26 15.37
CA LYS A 189 -4.17 -13.92 16.72
C LYS A 189 -3.14 -14.48 17.69
N HIS A 190 -2.62 -13.60 18.53
CA HIS A 190 -1.69 -13.93 19.59
C HIS A 190 -2.32 -13.64 20.93
N THR A 191 -2.22 -14.59 21.86
CA THR A 191 -2.69 -14.45 23.24
C THR A 191 -1.55 -14.77 24.19
N PHE A 192 -1.45 -14.05 25.30
CA PHE A 192 -0.35 -14.14 26.26
C PHE A 192 -0.83 -13.69 27.66
N ASN A 193 0.01 -13.83 28.68
CA ASN A 193 -0.30 -13.29 30.01
C ASN A 193 -0.46 -11.78 29.93
N ALA A 194 -1.49 -11.23 30.58
CA ALA A 194 -1.79 -9.80 30.54
C ALA A 194 -0.54 -8.96 30.87
N ILE A 195 -0.30 -7.95 30.04
CA ILE A 195 0.74 -6.94 30.23
C ILE A 195 0.09 -5.56 30.29
N LYS A 196 0.74 -4.63 30.97
CA LYS A 196 0.35 -3.24 31.02
C LYS A 196 1.48 -2.36 30.50
N THR A 197 1.23 -1.64 29.41
CA THR A 197 2.19 -0.74 28.75
C THR A 197 1.45 0.36 27.99
N SER A 198 2.11 1.47 27.67
CA SER A 198 1.59 2.48 26.74
C SER A 198 2.08 2.28 25.31
N LYS A 199 3.00 1.33 25.05
CA LYS A 199 3.57 1.16 23.72
C LYS A 199 3.73 -0.29 23.30
N LEU A 200 3.32 -0.58 22.08
CA LEU A 200 3.47 -1.88 21.42
C LEU A 200 4.22 -1.69 20.11
N ARG A 201 5.12 -2.61 19.79
CA ARG A 201 5.84 -2.62 18.51
C ARG A 201 5.61 -3.94 17.81
N VAL A 202 5.28 -3.86 16.52
CA VAL A 202 5.27 -5.00 15.59
C VAL A 202 6.49 -4.85 14.69
N GLN A 203 7.46 -5.74 14.83
CA GLN A 203 8.66 -5.75 14.00
C GLN A 203 8.58 -6.91 13.02
N VAL A 204 8.75 -6.64 11.73
CA VAL A 204 8.84 -7.69 10.71
C VAL A 204 10.32 -7.90 10.40
N GLU A 205 10.81 -9.11 10.65
CA GLU A 205 12.20 -9.48 10.41
C GLU A 205 12.42 -10.07 9.02
N ALA A 206 11.43 -10.78 8.47
CA ALA A 206 11.50 -11.34 7.13
C ALA A 206 10.12 -11.44 6.49
N THR A 207 10.08 -11.42 5.17
CA THR A 207 8.90 -11.74 4.36
C THR A 207 9.10 -13.07 3.64
N ASN A 208 8.07 -13.54 2.93
CA ASN A 208 8.15 -14.73 2.11
C ASN A 208 8.79 -14.48 0.72
N GLY A 209 9.40 -13.31 0.49
CA GLY A 209 10.12 -12.99 -0.75
C GLY A 209 9.96 -11.56 -1.27
N ALA A 210 9.29 -10.67 -0.53
CA ALA A 210 9.20 -9.24 -0.84
C ALA A 210 10.25 -8.41 -0.07
N ASP A 211 10.73 -7.34 -0.66
CA ASP A 211 11.75 -6.48 -0.04
C ASP A 211 11.18 -5.56 1.06
N THR A 212 9.85 -5.45 1.17
CA THR A 212 9.19 -4.57 2.14
C THR A 212 8.25 -5.33 3.07
N ALA A 213 8.22 -4.91 4.34
CA ALA A 213 7.22 -5.35 5.31
C ALA A 213 5.90 -4.64 5.07
N ARG A 214 4.78 -5.35 5.25
CA ARG A 214 3.43 -4.86 4.95
C ARG A 214 2.40 -5.33 5.96
N ILE A 215 1.67 -4.39 6.54
CA ILE A 215 0.65 -4.66 7.56
C ILE A 215 -0.60 -3.85 7.22
N TYR A 216 -1.74 -4.54 7.16
CA TYR A 216 -3.05 -3.93 6.95
C TYR A 216 -3.67 -3.44 8.25
N GLU A 217 -3.53 -4.21 9.35
CA GLU A 217 -4.25 -3.92 10.58
C GLU A 217 -3.52 -4.49 11.80
N VAL A 218 -3.55 -3.75 12.91
CA VAL A 218 -3.13 -4.18 14.25
C VAL A 218 -4.26 -3.85 15.22
N ARG A 219 -4.72 -4.84 15.99
CA ARG A 219 -5.75 -4.65 17.04
C ARG A 219 -5.25 -5.22 18.35
N VAL A 220 -5.56 -4.54 19.45
CA VAL A 220 -5.15 -4.91 20.80
C VAL A 220 -6.41 -5.11 21.64
N TYR A 221 -6.47 -6.21 22.40
CA TYR A 221 -7.63 -6.59 23.20
C TYR A 221 -7.25 -7.08 24.59
N CYS A 222 -8.16 -6.86 25.54
CA CYS A 222 -8.19 -7.54 26.82
C CYS A 222 -9.39 -8.50 26.80
N GLU A 223 -9.13 -9.81 26.74
CA GLU A 223 -10.11 -10.90 26.62
C GLU A 223 -10.18 -11.79 27.85
#